data_AF-S7Q497-F1
#
_entry.id   AF-S7Q497-F1
#
_cell.length_a   1.000
_cell.length_b   1.000
_cell.length_c   1.000
_cell.angle_alpha   90.00
_cell.angle_beta   90.00
_cell.angle_gamma   90.00
#
_symmetry.space_group_name_H-M   'P 1'
#
loop_
_entity.id
_entity.type
_entity.pdbx_description
1 polymer ?
#
loop_
_entity_poly.entity_id
_entity_poly.type
_entity_poly.pdbx_seq_one_letter_code
_entity_poly.pdbx_strand_id
1 'polypeptide(L)'
;MATWDRSSPRLPQEAEPAVEGDPHLPTGRELSEANRFAYAALCGISLSQLFPEPEQSSFCIEFVTGLAKWLELSEAVLPTMTAFASGLGGEGADMFAQILTKDPILKDDPLVITQDLLSFSLKDGELVFYAL
;
A
#
# COMPACT_ATOMS: atom_id res chain seq x y z
N MET A 1 40.95 52.17 10.65
CA MET A 1 40.35 50.98 11.27
C MET A 1 38.96 51.36 11.76
N ALA A 2 37.92 50.89 11.07
CA ALA A 2 36.54 51.01 11.51
C ALA A 2 35.81 49.77 10.97
N THR A 3 35.20 49.03 11.89
CA THR A 3 34.62 47.70 11.71
C THR A 3 33.27 47.78 11.01
N TRP A 4 32.98 46.79 10.20
CA TRP A 4 31.96 46.77 9.17
C TRP A 4 30.79 46.00 9.76
N ASP A 5 29.81 46.72 10.30
CA ASP A 5 28.56 46.14 10.77
C ASP A 5 27.68 45.86 9.54
N ARG A 6 27.75 44.62 9.06
CA ARG A 6 26.89 44.11 7.99
C ARG A 6 25.64 43.53 8.63
N SER A 7 24.67 44.40 8.91
CA SER A 7 23.32 44.00 9.26
C SER A 7 22.67 43.28 8.07
N SER A 8 22.57 41.95 8.16
CA SER A 8 21.95 41.07 7.17
C SER A 8 20.44 41.33 7.05
N PRO A 9 19.86 41.31 5.83
CA PRO A 9 18.42 41.31 5.67
C PRO A 9 17.85 39.97 6.15
N ARG A 10 16.80 40.07 6.99
CA ARG A 10 16.01 38.94 7.49
C ARG A 10 15.53 38.10 6.31
N LEU A 11 16.04 36.88 6.21
CA LEU A 11 15.42 35.83 5.40
C LEU A 11 14.07 35.48 6.03
N PRO A 12 13.02 35.23 5.22
CA PRO A 12 11.75 34.74 5.72
C PRO A 12 11.99 33.48 6.54
N GLN A 13 11.38 33.45 7.73
CA GLN A 13 11.24 32.27 8.57
C GLN A 13 11.00 31.06 7.68
N GLU A 14 11.99 30.17 7.69
CA GLU A 14 11.91 28.81 7.23
C GLU A 14 10.59 28.26 7.78
N ALA A 15 9.67 27.95 6.87
CA ALA A 15 8.43 27.32 7.20
C ALA A 15 8.76 26.14 8.10
N GLU A 16 8.15 26.14 9.28
CA GLU A 16 8.15 25.04 10.22
C GLU A 16 8.07 23.75 9.42
N PRO A 17 8.95 22.75 9.65
CA PRO A 17 8.80 21.48 8.99
C PRO A 17 7.40 21.02 9.35
N ALA A 18 6.51 21.05 8.35
CA ALA A 18 5.19 20.50 8.43
C ALA A 18 5.39 19.17 9.12
N VAL A 19 4.78 19.06 10.31
CA VAL A 19 4.69 17.82 11.08
C VAL A 19 4.64 16.71 10.06
N GLU A 20 5.75 15.99 9.91
CA GLU A 20 5.73 14.66 9.33
C GLU A 20 4.70 13.98 10.22
N GLY A 21 3.47 13.94 9.72
CA GLY A 21 2.43 13.14 10.32
C GLY A 21 3.07 11.77 10.39
N ASP A 22 3.35 11.35 11.63
CA ASP A 22 3.67 9.98 11.97
C ASP A 22 2.96 9.10 10.93
N PRO A 23 3.69 8.39 10.06
CA PRO A 23 3.10 7.78 8.88
C PRO A 23 2.00 6.88 9.38
N HIS A 24 0.77 7.39 9.25
CA HIS A 24 -0.41 6.88 9.94
C HIS A 24 -0.35 5.38 9.76
N LEU A 25 -0.12 4.65 10.86
CA LEU A 25 0.19 3.22 10.80
C LEU A 25 -0.77 2.60 9.79
N PRO A 26 -0.26 1.89 8.78
CA PRO A 26 -1.11 1.49 7.67
C PRO A 26 -2.30 0.77 8.24
N THR A 27 -3.50 1.32 8.03
CA THR A 27 -4.69 0.86 8.75
C THR A 27 -5.01 -0.59 8.39
N GLY A 28 -4.46 -1.09 7.27
CA GLY A 28 -4.40 -2.52 6.95
C GLY A 28 -3.65 -3.39 7.97
N ARG A 29 -2.72 -2.84 8.76
CA ARG A 29 -2.04 -3.54 9.89
C ARG A 29 -2.90 -3.70 11.13
N GLU A 30 -3.94 -2.88 11.30
CA GLU A 30 -4.89 -3.03 12.40
C GLU A 30 -5.84 -4.21 12.19
N LEU A 31 -5.88 -4.75 10.97
CA LEU A 31 -6.66 -5.94 10.64
C LEU A 31 -6.06 -7.21 11.26
N SER A 32 -6.93 -8.15 11.61
CA SER A 32 -6.51 -9.50 12.02
C SER A 32 -5.64 -10.16 10.93
N GLU A 33 -4.77 -11.10 11.31
CA GLU A 33 -3.92 -11.81 10.35
C GLU A 33 -4.72 -12.46 9.21
N ALA A 34 -5.89 -13.01 9.52
CA ALA A 34 -6.80 -13.60 8.52
C ALA A 34 -7.31 -12.57 7.51
N ASN A 35 -7.63 -11.36 7.97
CA ASN A 35 -8.10 -10.28 7.10
C ASN A 35 -6.96 -9.68 6.27
N ARG A 36 -5.76 -9.53 6.85
CA ARG A 36 -4.58 -9.09 6.11
C ARG A 36 -4.26 -10.06 4.98
N PHE A 37 -4.35 -11.37 5.26
CA PHE A 37 -4.20 -12.40 4.25
C PHE A 37 -5.30 -12.31 3.19
N ALA A 38 -6.58 -12.20 3.61
CA ALA A 38 -7.71 -12.09 2.69
C ALA A 38 -7.61 -10.85 1.80
N TYR A 39 -7.15 -9.73 2.35
CA TYR A 39 -6.91 -8.49 1.63
C TYR A 39 -5.81 -8.64 0.58
N ALA A 40 -4.64 -9.15 0.96
CA ALA A 40 -3.54 -9.39 0.02
C ALA A 40 -3.93 -10.39 -1.08
N ALA A 41 -4.65 -11.46 -0.71
CA ALA A 41 -5.15 -12.46 -1.66
C ALA A 41 -6.15 -11.85 -2.65
N LEU A 42 -7.12 -11.08 -2.15
CA LEU A 42 -8.12 -10.42 -2.99
C LEU A 42 -7.46 -9.43 -3.97
N CYS A 43 -6.49 -8.64 -3.50
CA CYS A 43 -5.70 -7.76 -4.35
C CYS A 43 -4.94 -8.53 -5.43
N GLY A 44 -4.25 -9.62 -5.07
CA GLY A 44 -3.49 -10.41 -6.03
C GLY A 44 -4.36 -11.08 -7.09
N ILE A 45 -5.49 -11.65 -6.67
CA ILE A 45 -6.46 -12.22 -7.61
C ILE A 45 -7.02 -11.13 -8.52
N SER A 46 -7.40 -9.98 -7.98
CA SER A 46 -7.97 -8.87 -8.76
C SER A 46 -6.98 -8.34 -9.79
N LEU A 47 -5.70 -8.22 -9.40
CA LEU A 47 -4.62 -7.83 -10.31
C LEU A 47 -4.45 -8.83 -11.45
N SER A 48 -4.47 -10.13 -11.15
CA SER A 48 -4.38 -11.17 -12.19
C SER A 48 -5.54 -11.13 -13.20
N GLN A 49 -6.73 -10.69 -12.77
CA GLN A 49 -7.89 -10.54 -13.64
C GLN A 49 -7.88 -9.22 -14.43
N LEU A 50 -7.37 -8.14 -13.83
CA LEU A 50 -7.23 -6.84 -14.48
C LEU A 50 -6.09 -6.82 -15.50
N PHE A 51 -5.01 -7.56 -15.22
CA PHE A 51 -3.81 -7.64 -16.04
C PHE A 51 -3.50 -9.10 -16.42
N PRO A 52 -4.29 -9.71 -17.31
CA PRO A 52 -4.04 -11.09 -17.78
C PRO A 52 -2.80 -11.21 -18.67
N GLU A 53 -2.23 -10.08 -19.11
CA GLU A 53 -1.04 -10.06 -19.97
C GLU A 53 0.21 -10.55 -19.21
N PRO A 54 1.00 -11.46 -19.80
CA PRO A 54 2.20 -12.00 -19.16
C PRO A 54 3.27 -10.92 -18.95
N GLU A 55 3.31 -9.86 -19.76
CA GLU A 55 4.16 -8.69 -19.54
C GLU A 55 3.88 -7.97 -18.22
N GLN A 56 2.63 -7.99 -17.76
CA GLN A 56 2.18 -7.34 -16.51
C GLN A 56 2.23 -8.30 -15.31
N SER A 57 2.45 -9.59 -15.54
CA SER A 57 2.50 -10.60 -14.48
C SER A 57 3.65 -10.35 -13.51
N SER A 58 4.81 -9.90 -13.99
CA SER A 58 5.94 -9.49 -13.16
C SER A 58 5.56 -8.33 -12.23
N PHE A 59 4.87 -7.31 -12.75
CA PHE A 59 4.35 -6.20 -11.96
C PHE A 59 3.35 -6.67 -10.91
N CYS A 60 2.41 -7.55 -11.26
CA CYS A 60 1.42 -8.09 -10.32
C CYS A 60 2.10 -8.83 -9.16
N ILE A 61 3.13 -9.63 -9.45
CA ILE A 61 3.91 -10.37 -8.45
C ILE A 61 4.66 -9.42 -7.53
N GLU A 62 5.36 -8.43 -8.08
CA GLU A 62 6.10 -7.44 -7.29
C GLU A 62 5.15 -6.62 -6.41
N PHE A 63 4.03 -6.17 -6.97
CA PHE A 63 3.01 -5.41 -6.24
C PHE A 63 2.45 -6.21 -5.07
N VAL A 64 2.05 -7.45 -5.30
CA VAL A 64 1.49 -8.32 -4.26
C VAL A 64 2.52 -8.67 -3.19
N THR A 65 3.78 -8.86 -3.58
CA THR A 65 4.88 -9.12 -2.64
C THR A 65 5.15 -7.88 -1.78
N GLY A 66 5.12 -6.69 -2.37
CA GLY A 66 5.22 -5.41 -1.67
C GLY A 66 4.06 -5.20 -0.70
N LEU A 67 2.83 -5.48 -1.15
CA LEU A 67 1.62 -5.37 -0.34
C LEU A 67 1.64 -6.36 0.84
N ALA A 68 2.07 -7.60 0.62
CA ALA A 68 2.19 -8.59 1.68
C ALA A 68 3.22 -8.16 2.76
N LYS A 69 4.35 -7.59 2.35
CA LYS A 69 5.34 -7.01 3.26
C LYS A 69 4.79 -5.78 3.99
N TRP A 70 4.04 -4.92 3.30
CA TRP A 70 3.39 -3.75 3.87
C TRP A 70 2.45 -4.12 5.02
N LEU A 71 1.65 -5.16 4.80
CA LEU A 71 0.70 -5.73 5.76
C LEU A 71 1.36 -6.58 6.85
N GLU A 72 2.69 -6.72 6.85
CA GLU A 72 3.44 -7.57 7.79
C GLU A 72 2.90 -9.01 7.82
N LEU A 73 2.60 -9.53 6.62
CA LEU A 73 2.27 -10.94 6.45
C LEU A 73 3.53 -11.80 6.58
N SER A 74 3.33 -13.03 7.04
CA SER A 74 4.41 -14.01 7.15
C SER A 74 5.04 -14.30 5.79
N GLU A 75 6.36 -14.43 5.72
CA GLU A 75 7.05 -14.80 4.47
C GLU A 75 6.56 -16.15 3.90
N ALA A 76 6.01 -17.01 4.76
CA ALA A 76 5.41 -18.28 4.36
C ALA A 76 4.21 -18.11 3.41
N VAL A 77 3.53 -16.97 3.44
CA VAL A 77 2.38 -16.71 2.56
C VAL A 77 2.79 -16.09 1.23
N LEU A 78 4.02 -15.60 1.08
CA LEU A 78 4.49 -14.97 -0.16
C LEU A 78 4.31 -15.88 -1.38
N PRO A 79 4.71 -17.17 -1.38
CA PRO A 79 4.50 -18.04 -2.53
C PRO A 79 3.03 -18.21 -2.91
N THR A 80 2.15 -18.19 -1.91
CA THR A 80 0.69 -18.28 -2.12
C THR A 80 0.17 -17.00 -2.76
N MET A 81 0.67 -15.85 -2.31
CA MET A 81 0.33 -14.54 -2.84
C MET A 81 0.82 -14.37 -4.28
N THR A 82 2.04 -14.82 -4.59
CA THR A 82 2.58 -14.86 -5.95
C THR A 82 1.75 -15.75 -6.88
N ALA A 83 1.26 -16.89 -6.37
CA ALA A 83 0.36 -17.76 -7.12
C ALA A 83 -0.95 -17.04 -7.46
N PHE A 84 -1.55 -16.33 -6.49
CA PHE A 84 -2.74 -15.51 -6.73
C PHE A 84 -2.51 -14.42 -7.78
N ALA A 85 -1.37 -13.70 -7.70
CA ALA A 85 -0.99 -12.70 -8.69
C ALA A 85 -0.78 -13.27 -10.10
N SER A 86 -0.42 -14.55 -10.19
CA SER A 86 -0.26 -15.29 -11.46
C SER A 86 -1.58 -15.88 -11.99
N GLY A 87 -2.70 -15.63 -11.32
CA GLY A 87 -4.03 -16.15 -11.69
C GLY A 87 -4.35 -17.54 -11.14
N LEU A 88 -3.48 -18.13 -10.32
CA LEU A 88 -3.74 -19.40 -9.63
C LEU A 88 -4.48 -19.13 -8.31
N GLY A 89 -5.76 -19.51 -8.24
CA GLY A 89 -6.58 -19.39 -7.03
C GLY A 89 -7.69 -18.34 -7.08
N GLY A 90 -8.06 -17.88 -8.28
CA GLY A 90 -9.13 -16.90 -8.48
C GLY A 90 -10.52 -17.32 -7.97
N GLU A 91 -10.79 -18.63 -7.86
CA GLU A 91 -12.04 -19.19 -7.34
C GLU A 91 -12.32 -18.81 -5.87
N GLY A 92 -11.31 -18.37 -5.12
CA GLY A 92 -11.43 -17.96 -3.72
C GLY A 92 -11.79 -16.48 -3.50
N ALA A 93 -11.85 -15.65 -4.55
CA ALA A 93 -12.02 -14.19 -4.42
C ALA A 93 -13.26 -13.81 -3.60
N ASP A 94 -14.40 -14.42 -3.89
CA ASP A 94 -15.66 -14.19 -3.18
C ASP A 94 -15.57 -14.57 -1.69
N MET A 95 -14.77 -15.57 -1.35
CA MET A 95 -14.57 -15.97 0.04
C MET A 95 -13.75 -14.91 0.78
N PHE A 96 -12.69 -14.39 0.16
CA PHE A 96 -11.87 -13.32 0.75
C PHE A 96 -12.66 -12.03 0.92
N ALA A 97 -13.46 -11.63 -0.06
CA ALA A 97 -14.36 -10.49 0.05
C ALA A 97 -15.37 -10.67 1.20
N GLN A 98 -15.92 -11.87 1.39
CA GLN A 98 -16.82 -12.16 2.51
C GLN A 98 -16.11 -12.18 3.87
N ILE A 99 -14.86 -12.64 3.96
CA ILE A 99 -14.06 -12.57 5.20
C ILE A 99 -13.85 -11.11 5.58
N LEU A 100 -13.44 -10.28 4.62
CA LEU A 100 -13.23 -8.85 4.82
C LEU A 100 -14.53 -8.12 5.23
N THR A 101 -15.66 -8.41 4.57
CA THR A 101 -16.95 -7.77 4.87
C THR A 101 -17.52 -8.17 6.23
N LYS A 102 -17.09 -9.31 6.79
CA LYS A 102 -17.48 -9.75 8.13
C LYS A 102 -16.70 -9.05 9.23
N ASP A 103 -15.56 -8.44 8.90
CA ASP A 103 -14.75 -7.77 9.90
C ASP A 103 -15.40 -6.45 10.33
N PRO A 104 -15.52 -6.18 11.64
CA PRO A 104 -16.15 -4.97 12.13
C PRO A 104 -15.41 -3.69 11.69
N ILE A 105 -14.08 -3.73 11.48
CA ILE A 105 -13.29 -2.56 11.07
C ILE A 105 -13.68 -2.16 9.65
N LEU A 106 -13.76 -3.13 8.75
CA LEU A 106 -14.10 -2.91 7.33
C LEU A 106 -15.60 -2.69 7.10
N LYS A 107 -16.42 -3.22 8.01
CA LYS A 107 -17.86 -2.96 8.02
C LYS A 107 -18.18 -1.54 8.47
N ASP A 108 -17.40 -0.99 9.40
CA ASP A 108 -17.56 0.39 9.88
C ASP A 108 -16.96 1.39 8.88
N ASP A 109 -15.77 1.11 8.36
CA ASP A 109 -15.12 1.93 7.35
C ASP A 109 -14.42 1.06 6.26
N PRO A 110 -15.07 0.83 5.10
CA PRO A 110 -14.45 0.11 4.00
C PRO A 110 -13.40 0.95 3.25
N LEU A 111 -13.35 2.26 3.48
CA LEU A 111 -12.39 3.17 2.83
C LEU A 111 -10.99 2.98 3.39
N VAL A 112 -10.86 2.45 4.61
CA VAL A 112 -9.60 2.01 5.22
C VAL A 112 -8.72 1.21 4.27
N ILE A 113 -9.27 0.23 3.54
CA ILE A 113 -8.50 -0.55 2.57
C ILE A 113 -7.99 0.32 1.42
N THR A 114 -8.87 1.17 0.88
CA THR A 114 -8.50 2.04 -0.25
C THR A 114 -7.47 3.08 0.16
N GLN A 115 -7.58 3.63 1.38
CA GLN A 115 -6.63 4.58 1.93
C GLN A 115 -5.28 3.92 2.22
N ASP A 116 -5.27 2.68 2.71
CA ASP A 116 -4.06 1.87 2.90
C ASP A 116 -3.37 1.58 1.57
N LEU A 117 -4.12 1.19 0.54
CA LEU A 117 -3.64 1.01 -0.83
C LEU A 117 -3.03 2.30 -1.40
N LEU A 118 -3.73 3.43 -1.25
CA LEU A 118 -3.23 4.73 -1.68
C LEU A 118 -1.95 5.10 -0.93
N SER A 119 -1.88 4.84 0.37
CA SER A 119 -0.68 5.10 1.18
C SER A 119 0.47 4.19 0.79
N PHE A 120 0.21 2.93 0.47
CA PHE A 120 1.18 1.99 -0.07
C PHE A 120 1.71 2.46 -1.42
N SER A 121 0.83 2.81 -2.36
CA SER A 121 1.20 3.35 -3.67
C SER A 121 1.95 4.68 -3.57
N LEU A 122 1.62 5.53 -2.59
CA LEU A 122 2.31 6.80 -2.35
C LEU A 122 3.67 6.61 -1.68
N LYS A 123 3.86 5.56 -0.86
CA LYS A 123 5.15 5.32 -0.18
C LYS A 123 6.27 5.00 -1.17
N ASP A 124 5.96 4.45 -2.34
CA ASP A 124 6.95 4.22 -3.40
C ASP A 124 7.22 5.47 -4.28
N GLY A 125 6.54 6.60 -4.08
CA GLY A 125 6.88 7.90 -4.69
C GLY A 125 6.83 7.97 -6.22
N GLU A 126 6.62 6.86 -6.91
CA GLU A 126 6.35 6.76 -8.33
C GLU A 126 4.92 6.25 -8.49
N LEU A 127 3.97 7.18 -8.54
CA LEU A 127 2.78 6.94 -9.34
C LEU A 127 3.28 6.40 -10.68
N VAL A 128 2.90 5.16 -11.01
CA VAL A 128 3.12 4.55 -12.33
C VAL A 128 2.31 5.37 -13.35
N PHE A 129 2.81 6.55 -13.68
CA PHE A 129 2.40 7.42 -14.78
C PHE A 129 3.26 7.16 -16.02
N TYR A 130 4.10 6.11 -16.02
CA TYR A 130 4.84 5.63 -17.19
C TYR A 130 4.08 4.52 -17.93
N ALA A 131 2.77 4.71 -18.11
CA ALA A 131 1.98 3.98 -19.09
C ALA A 131 1.34 4.99 -20.07
N LEU A 132 2.20 5.72 -20.80
CA LEU A 132 1.85 6.54 -21.98
C LEU A 132 3.04 6.60 -22.94
#